data_AF-A0A1A8HWU1-F1
#
_entry.id   AF-A0A1A8HWU1-F1
#
_cell.length_a   1.000
_cell.length_b   1.000
_cell.length_c   1.000
_cell.angle_alpha   90.00
_cell.angle_beta   90.00
_cell.angle_gamma   90.00
#
_symmetry.space_group_name_H-M   'P 1'
#
loop_
_entity.id
_entity.type
_entity.pdbx_description
1 polymer ?
#
loop_
_entity_poly.entity_id
_entity_poly.type
_entity_poly.pdbx_seq_one_letter_code
_entity_poly.pdbx_strand_id
1 'polypeptide(L)' 'TGEKPYKCTVCDKMFGYRTDLKGHMRMHTGEKPYKCGTCGDRFSSWSKLNKHKRVHASEPQSFTE' A
#
# COMPACT_ATOMS: atom_id res chain seq x y z
N THR A 1 14.33 13.34 -23.14
CA THR A 1 13.85 11.98 -23.44
C THR A 1 13.14 11.42 -22.22
N GLY A 2 11.85 11.72 -22.08
CA GLY A 2 11.02 11.31 -20.94
C GLY A 2 10.25 10.02 -21.21
N GLU A 3 10.93 9.00 -21.74
CA GLU A 3 10.26 7.75 -22.10
C GLU A 3 9.81 7.04 -20.82
N LYS A 4 8.50 6.74 -20.76
CA LYS A 4 7.87 6.02 -19.66
C LYS A 4 7.52 4.61 -20.14
N PRO A 5 8.48 3.67 -20.14
CA PRO A 5 8.28 2.37 -20.79
C PRO A 5 7.22 1.50 -20.10
N TYR A 6 6.82 1.83 -18.88
CA TYR A 6 5.90 1.02 -18.09
C TYR A 6 4.46 1.52 -18.24
N LYS A 7 3.65 0.86 -19.08
CA LYS A 7 2.23 1.19 -19.28
C LYS A 7 1.33 0.36 -18.36
N CYS A 8 0.33 1.01 -17.76
CA CYS A 8 -0.77 0.32 -17.11
C CYS A 8 -1.68 -0.30 -18.17
N THR A 9 -1.99 -1.59 -18.05
CA THR A 9 -2.86 -2.30 -18.98
C THR A 9 -4.36 -2.06 -18.74
N VAL A 10 -4.72 -1.41 -17.62
CA VAL A 10 -6.13 -1.17 -17.24
C VAL A 10 -6.59 0.24 -17.60
N CYS A 11 -5.73 1.25 -17.45
CA CYS A 11 -6.07 2.65 -17.71
C CYS A 11 -5.06 3.38 -18.61
N ASP A 12 -4.16 2.64 -19.27
CA ASP A 12 -3.15 3.12 -20.22
C ASP A 12 -2.14 4.16 -19.69
N LYS A 13 -2.17 4.45 -18.38
CA LYS A 13 -1.26 5.39 -17.73
C LYS A 13 0.18 4.89 -17.79
N MET A 14 1.11 5.78 -18.16
CA MET A 14 2.52 5.46 -18.30
C MET A 14 3.35 5.90 -17.08
N PHE A 15 4.33 5.08 -16.71
CA PHE A 15 5.22 5.25 -15.57
C PHE A 15 6.68 5.12 -16.01
N GLY A 16 7.57 5.88 -15.36
CA GLY A 16 9.01 5.82 -15.60
C GLY A 16 9.68 4.60 -14.97
N TYR A 17 9.09 4.07 -13.89
CA TYR A 17 9.64 2.95 -13.13
C TYR A 17 8.63 1.82 -12.96
N ARG A 18 9.12 0.57 -12.97
CA ARG A 18 8.31 -0.63 -12.74
C ARG A 18 7.67 -0.64 -11.35
N THR A 19 8.36 -0.09 -10.35
CA THR A 19 7.87 0.02 -8.96
C THR A 19 6.62 0.89 -8.87
N ASP A 20 6.59 1.99 -9.63
CA ASP A 20 5.45 2.91 -9.65
C ASP A 20 4.24 2.27 -10.34
N LEU A 21 4.47 1.60 -11.49
CA LEU A 21 3.42 0.83 -12.15
C LEU A 21 2.88 -0.27 -11.21
N LYS A 22 3.74 -1.03 -10.55
CA LYS A 22 3.32 -2.08 -9.60
C LYS A 22 2.51 -1.50 -8.43
N GLY A 23 2.92 -0.36 -7.88
CA GLY A 23 2.18 0.34 -6.84
C GLY A 23 0.82 0.84 -7.34
N HIS A 24 0.77 1.37 -8.55
CA HIS A 24 -0.45 1.81 -9.21
C HIS A 24 -1.43 0.67 -9.47
N MET A 25 -0.96 -0.51 -9.93
CA MET A 25 -1.82 -1.66 -10.19
C MET A 25 -2.61 -2.12 -8.95
N ARG A 26 -2.09 -1.88 -7.73
CA ARG A 26 -2.82 -2.17 -6.48
C ARG A 26 -4.13 -1.38 -6.33
N MET A 27 -4.25 -0.23 -6.99
CA MET A 27 -5.49 0.55 -7.02
C MET A 27 -6.56 -0.14 -7.88
N HIS A 28 -6.16 -0.83 -8.95
CA HIS A 28 -7.09 -1.56 -9.82
C HIS A 28 -7.51 -2.91 -9.22
N THR A 29 -6.57 -3.63 -8.61
CA THR A 29 -6.86 -4.93 -8.00
C THR A 29 -7.50 -4.83 -6.61
N GLY A 30 -7.50 -3.63 -6.01
CA GLY A 30 -7.87 -3.44 -4.61
C GLY A 30 -6.94 -4.16 -3.63
N GLU A 31 -5.77 -4.60 -4.09
CA GLU A 31 -4.83 -5.36 -3.28
C GLU A 31 -4.29 -4.47 -2.15
N LYS A 32 -4.56 -4.90 -0.92
CA LYS A 32 -4.08 -4.25 0.29
C LYS A 32 -3.13 -5.23 1.01
N PRO A 33 -1.83 -5.24 0.62
CA PRO A 33 -0.89 -6.22 1.14
C PRO A 33 -0.51 -5.95 2.59
N TYR A 34 -0.68 -4.73 3.08
CA TYR A 34 -0.32 -4.36 4.44
C TYR A 34 -1.50 -4.57 5.37
N LYS A 35 -1.49 -5.66 6.14
CA LYS A 35 -2.52 -5.96 7.15
C LYS A 35 -2.09 -5.46 8.54
N CYS A 36 -3.01 -4.86 9.27
CA CYS A 36 -2.85 -4.58 10.69
C CYS A 36 -3.02 -5.87 11.48
N GLY A 37 -2.02 -6.22 12.29
CA GLY A 37 -2.08 -7.40 13.16
C GLY A 37 -3.16 -7.30 14.24
N THR A 38 -3.44 -6.08 14.71
CA THR A 38 -4.38 -5.82 15.81
C THR A 38 -5.85 -5.94 15.40
N CYS A 39 -6.30 -5.13 14.43
CA CYS A 39 -7.71 -5.10 14.01
C CYS A 39 -7.99 -5.82 12.69
N GLY A 40 -6.95 -6.32 12.00
CA GLY A 40 -7.10 -6.98 10.70
C GLY A 40 -7.29 -6.03 9.51
N ASP A 41 -7.35 -4.72 9.73
CA ASP A 41 -7.50 -3.73 8.65
C ASP A 41 -6.38 -3.82 7.62
N ARG A 42 -6.73 -3.65 6.34
CA ARG A 42 -5.78 -3.72 5.24
C ARG A 42 -5.55 -2.35 4.63
N PHE A 43 -4.29 -2.07 4.28
CA PHE A 43 -3.82 -0.82 3.71
C PHE A 43 -3.06 -1.07 2.41
N SER A 44 -3.14 -0.10 1.48
CA SER A 44 -2.44 -0.15 0.19
C SER A 44 -0.97 0.27 0.26
N SER A 45 -0.55 0.92 1.36
CA SER A 45 0.83 1.33 1.60
C SER A 45 1.27 1.14 3.05
N TRP A 46 2.57 0.91 3.23
CA TRP A 46 3.19 0.76 4.55
C TRP A 46 3.02 2.01 5.41
N SER A 47 3.22 3.21 4.84
CA SER A 47 3.09 4.47 5.60
C SER A 47 1.69 4.68 6.17
N LYS A 48 0.64 4.26 5.45
CA LYS A 48 -0.75 4.30 5.95
C LYS A 48 -0.96 3.33 7.11
N LEU A 49 -0.47 2.09 6.98
CA LEU A 49 -0.50 1.12 8.08
C LEU A 49 0.26 1.66 9.29
N ASN A 50 1.46 2.20 9.10
CA ASN A 50 2.29 2.72 10.20
C ASN A 50 1.63 3.89 10.94
N LYS A 51 0.96 4.79 10.21
CA LYS A 51 0.15 5.85 10.82
C LYS A 51 -1.05 5.27 11.58
N HIS A 52 -1.75 4.30 10.99
CA HIS A 52 -2.88 3.63 11.62
C HIS A 52 -2.49 2.89 12.92
N LYS A 53 -1.31 2.26 12.97
CA LYS A 53 -0.81 1.61 14.19
C LYS A 53 -0.76 2.54 15.41
N ARG A 54 -0.62 3.85 15.21
CA ARG A 54 -0.65 4.83 16.30
C ARG A 54 -2.02 4.94 16.97
N VAL A 55 -3.11 4.62 16.26
CA VAL A 55 -4.46 4.55 16.81
C VAL A 55 -4.57 3.40 17.81
N HIS A 56 -3.90 2.29 17.52
CA HIS A 56 -3.82 1.17 18.46
C HIS A 56 -2.89 1.45 19.63
N ALA A 57 -1.83 2.25 19.43
CA ALA A 57 -0.91 2.63 20.50
C ALA A 57 -1.51 3.61 21.54
N SER A 58 -2.64 4.24 21.25
CA SER A 58 -3.43 4.99 22.25
C SER A 58 -4.23 4.06 23.19
N GLU A 59 -4.35 2.77 22.87
CA GLU A 59 -4.57 1.74 23.88
C GLU A 59 -3.23 1.08 24.21
N PRO A 60 -2.84 0.97 25.49
CA PRO A 60 -1.64 0.22 25.85
C PRO A 60 -1.89 -1.27 25.61
N GLN A 61 -1.73 -1.73 24.37
CA GLN A 61 -1.77 -3.15 24.08
C GLN A 61 -0.39 -3.74 24.39
N SER A 62 -0.36 -4.36 25.57
CA SER A 62 0.58 -5.37 25.99
C SER A 62 0.97 -6.28 24.83
N PHE A 63 2.27 -6.32 24.52
CA PHE A 63 2.84 -7.47 23.86
C PHE A 63 2.71 -8.64 24.84
N THR A 64 1.79 -9.56 24.58
CA THR A 64 1.86 -10.92 25.13
C THR A 64 2.17 -11.86 23.98
N GLU A 65 3.38 -12.43 24.11
CA GLU A 65 3.95 -13.65 23.53
C GLU A 65 4.33 -13.65 22.04
#